data_AF-A0A3D0N683-F1
#
_entry.id   AF-A0A3D0N683-F1
#
_cell.length_a   1.000
_cell.length_b   1.000
_cell.length_c   1.000
_cell.angle_alpha   90.00
_cell.angle_beta   90.00
_cell.angle_gamma   90.00
#
_symmetry.space_group_name_H-M   'P 1'
#
loop_
_entity.id
_entity.type
_entity.pdbx_description
1 polymer ?
#
loop_
_entity_poly.entity_id
_entity_poly.type
_entity_poly.pdbx_seq_one_letter_code
_entity_poly.pdbx_strand_id
1 'polypeptide(L)' 'QLAAQVLDLGSCNVAAFFDNEVATLVGIDGLTEVAVYLTAVGRV' A
#
# COMPACT_ATOMS: atom_id res chain seq x y z
N GLN A 1 -3.55 -2.09 9.98
CA GLN A 1 -3.40 -1.71 11.39
C GLN A 1 -3.84 -2.82 12.35
N LEU A 2 -5.13 -3.00 12.67
CA LEU A 2 -5.55 -4.04 13.64
C LEU A 2 -5.19 -5.47 13.22
N ALA A 3 -5.42 -5.83 11.95
CA ALA A 3 -5.03 -7.15 11.44
C ALA A 3 -3.50 -7.40 11.49
N ALA A 4 -2.70 -6.35 11.25
CA ALA A 4 -1.24 -6.45 11.37
C ALA A 4 -0.83 -6.74 12.83
N GLN A 5 -1.44 -6.04 13.80
CA GLN A 5 -1.18 -6.29 15.22
C GLN A 5 -1.55 -7.72 15.66
N VAL A 6 -2.68 -8.26 15.18
CA VAL A 6 -3.07 -9.65 15.48
C VAL A 6 -2.03 -10.65 14.95
N LEU A 7 -1.34 -10.31 13.87
CA LEU A 7 -0.28 -11.11 13.26
C LEU A 7 1.11 -10.82 13.83
N ASP A 8 1.20 -10.04 14.92
CA ASP A 8 2.47 -9.58 15.50
C ASP A 8 3.34 -8.79 14.51
N LEU A 9 2.69 -7.98 13.67
CA LEU A 9 3.30 -7.10 12.67
C LEU A 9 2.98 -5.62 12.96
N GLY A 10 3.91 -4.75 12.57
CA GLY A 10 3.69 -3.32 12.46
C GLY A 10 3.08 -2.96 11.11
N SER A 11 2.32 -1.86 11.05
CA SER A 11 1.94 -1.26 9.77
C SER A 11 2.02 0.27 9.78
N CYS A 12 2.57 0.85 8.71
CA CYS A 12 2.69 2.29 8.53
C CYS A 12 1.93 2.72 7.28
N ASN A 13 1.01 3.65 7.48
CA ASN A 13 0.18 4.22 6.45
C ASN A 13 0.98 5.22 5.60
N VAL A 14 0.87 5.12 4.28
CA VAL A 14 1.59 6.01 3.34
C VAL A 14 0.58 6.73 2.46
N ALA A 15 0.48 8.04 2.65
CA ALA A 15 -0.49 8.89 1.95
C ALA A 15 0.09 9.59 0.71
N ALA A 16 1.41 9.65 0.58
CA ALA A 16 2.08 10.30 -0.55
C ALA A 16 2.92 9.26 -1.31
N PHE A 17 2.58 9.06 -2.57
CA PHE A 17 3.28 8.22 -3.53
C PHE A 17 3.01 8.75 -4.94
N PHE A 18 3.75 8.24 -5.93
CA PHE A 18 3.50 8.58 -7.32
C PHE A 18 2.59 7.50 -7.94
N ASP A 19 1.38 7.90 -8.33
CA ASP A 19 0.31 6.99 -8.73
C ASP A 19 0.69 6.14 -9.96
N ASN A 20 1.35 6.75 -10.95
CA ASN A 20 1.74 6.07 -12.19
C ASN A 20 2.82 4.99 -11.96
N GLU A 21 3.78 5.29 -11.10
CA GLU A 21 4.86 4.40 -10.72
C GLU A 21 4.32 3.21 -9.94
N VAL A 22 3.37 3.44 -9.03
CA VAL A 22 2.68 2.37 -8.30
C VAL A 22 1.83 1.54 -9.25
N ALA A 23 1.06 2.15 -10.16
CA ALA A 23 0.26 1.43 -11.15
C ALA A 23 1.13 0.52 -12.03
N THR A 24 2.28 1.03 -12.48
CA THR A 24 3.27 0.26 -13.23
C THR A 24 3.84 -0.89 -12.40
N LEU A 25 4.16 -0.65 -11.13
CA LEU A 25 4.73 -1.65 -10.23
C LEU A 25 3.79 -2.83 -9.96
N VAL A 26 2.49 -2.58 -9.81
CA VAL A 26 1.49 -3.62 -9.53
C VAL A 26 0.79 -4.15 -10.78
N GLY A 27 1.08 -3.58 -11.95
CA GLY A 27 0.60 -4.06 -13.25
C GLY A 27 -0.86 -3.72 -13.55
N ILE A 28 -1.36 -2.58 -13.06
CA ILE A 28 -2.74 -2.12 -13.29
C ILE A 28 -2.80 -0.99 -14.32
N ASP A 29 -3.95 -0.86 -14.99
CA ASP A 29 -4.25 0.30 -15.83
C ASP A 29 -4.69 1.48 -14.95
N GLY A 30 -3.80 2.45 -14.77
CA GLY A 30 -3.98 3.63 -13.92
C GLY A 30 -5.18 4.53 -14.27
N LEU A 31 -5.88 4.29 -15.38
CA LEU A 31 -7.11 5.02 -15.77
C LEU A 31 -8.40 4.32 -15.32
N THR A 32 -8.40 2.99 -15.30
CA THR A 32 -9.58 2.18 -14.92
C THR A 32 -9.49 1.67 -13.48
N GLU A 33 -8.29 1.54 -12.95
CA GLU A 33 -7.99 1.14 -11.57
C GLU A 33 -6.85 2.01 -11.01
N VAL A 34 -6.99 2.53 -9.78
CA VAL A 34 -6.01 3.43 -9.17
C VAL A 34 -5.71 3.03 -7.73
N ALA A 35 -4.44 3.11 -7.35
CA ALA A 35 -4.02 2.93 -5.97
C ALA A 35 -4.44 4.16 -5.14
N VAL A 36 -5.42 3.99 -4.26
CA VAL A 36 -5.93 5.09 -3.41
C VAL A 36 -5.13 5.26 -2.13
N TYR A 37 -4.49 4.18 -1.66
CA TYR A 37 -3.74 4.17 -0.42
C TYR A 37 -2.70 3.06 -0.39
N LEU A 38 -1.59 3.31 0.30
CA LEU A 38 -0.57 2.30 0.56
C LEU A 38 -0.37 2.10 2.06
N THR A 39 0.02 0.88 2.44
CA THR A 39 0.41 0.55 3.81
C THR A 39 1.61 -0.37 3.76
N ALA A 40 2.72 0.09 4.34
CA ALA A 40 3.87 -0.76 4.59
C ALA A 40 3.56 -1.68 5.79
N VAL A 41 3.93 -2.96 5.68
CA VAL A 41 3.74 -3.97 6.74
C VAL A 41 5.06 -4.71 6.93
N GLY A 42 5.44 -4.96 8.18
CA GLY A 42 6.69 -5.64 8.51
C GLY A 42 6.78 -6.03 9.99
N ARG A 43 7.86 -6.72 10.36
CA ARG A 43 8.16 -6.95 11.78
C ARG A 43 8.57 -5.62 12.43
N VAL A 44 8.21 -5.46 13.70
CA VAL A 44 8.64 -4.34 14.55
C VAL A 44 9.99 -4.66 15.17
#